data_AF-A0A7J0BEW4-F1
#
_entry.id   AF-A0A7J0BEW4-F1
#
_cell.length_a   1.000
_cell.length_b   1.000
_cell.length_c   1.000
_cell.angle_alpha   90.00
_cell.angle_beta   90.00
_cell.angle_gamma   90.00
#
_symmetry.space_group_name_H-M   'P 1'
#
loop_
_entity.id
_entity.type
_entity.pdbx_description
1 polymer ?
#
loop_
_entity_poly.entity_id
_entity_poly.type
_entity_poly.pdbx_seq_one_letter_code
_entity_poly.pdbx_strand_id
1 'polypeptide(L)'
;MRETVTRITQNMVLGARQSKWVAEQIGKPYPTMMRELNPYDQSAKLGADTLLEIMRVTKDISALEFMAKELGYQLAPMDARRASGLGID
;
A
#
# COMPACT_ATOMS: atom_id res chain seq x y z
N MET A 1 8.82 -5.64 18.28
CA MET A 1 7.54 -5.97 17.60
C MET A 1 7.86 -6.34 16.15
N ARG A 2 7.27 -7.40 15.60
CA ARG A 2 7.54 -7.84 14.22
C ARG A 2 6.98 -6.81 13.21
N GLU A 3 7.70 -6.54 12.12
CA GLU A 3 7.17 -5.84 10.94
C GLU A 3 5.98 -6.62 10.35
N THR A 4 4.90 -5.94 9.98
CA THR A 4 3.76 -6.54 9.29
C THR A 4 3.33 -5.63 8.15
N VAL A 5 2.69 -6.21 7.12
CA VAL A 5 2.14 -5.43 6.00
C VAL A 5 1.23 -4.31 6.49
N THR A 6 0.34 -4.57 7.45
CA THR A 6 -0.55 -3.55 8.03
C THR A 6 0.23 -2.42 8.69
N ARG A 7 1.28 -2.71 9.48
CA ARG A 7 2.07 -1.67 10.16
C ARG A 7 2.86 -0.81 9.18
N ILE A 8 3.45 -1.43 8.16
CA ILE A 8 4.16 -0.70 7.11
C ILE A 8 3.19 0.21 6.37
N THR A 9 2.01 -0.31 6.00
CA THR A 9 0.97 0.47 5.32
C THR A 9 0.46 1.63 6.19
N GLN A 10 0.31 1.40 7.49
CA GLN A 10 -0.05 2.47 8.44
C GLN A 10 1.00 3.59 8.43
N ASN A 11 2.29 3.24 8.45
CA ASN A 11 3.37 4.22 8.39
C ASN A 11 3.38 5.00 7.07
N MET A 12 3.05 4.35 5.94
CA MET A 12 2.93 5.03 4.65
C MET A 12 1.82 6.10 4.69
N VAL A 13 0.68 5.80 5.31
CA VAL A 13 -0.46 6.73 5.43
C VAL A 13 -0.20 7.84 6.46
N LEU A 14 0.45 7.51 7.58
CA LEU A 14 0.80 8.50 8.61
C LEU A 14 1.99 9.38 8.21
N GLY A 15 2.91 8.86 7.41
CA GLY A 15 4.05 9.58 6.84
C GLY A 15 3.66 10.45 5.63
N ALA A 16 2.53 10.17 4.98
CA ALA A 16 1.97 11.03 3.96
C ALA A 16 1.57 12.38 4.57
N ARG A 17 1.81 13.48 3.83
CA ARG A 17 1.54 14.86 4.30
C ARG A 17 0.12 15.08 4.82
N GLN A 18 -0.87 14.31 4.36
CA GLN A 18 -2.27 14.38 4.83
C GLN A 18 -2.97 13.01 4.72
N SER A 19 -3.10 12.27 5.82
CA SER A 19 -3.81 10.97 5.85
C SER A 19 -5.30 11.06 5.45
N LYS A 20 -5.95 12.20 5.73
CA LYS A 20 -7.31 12.49 5.24
C LYS A 20 -7.39 12.58 3.72
N TRP A 21 -6.40 13.22 3.10
CA TRP A 21 -6.31 13.29 1.64
C TRP A 21 -6.14 11.89 1.04
N VAL A 22 -5.34 11.02 1.66
CA VAL A 22 -5.24 9.61 1.21
C VAL A 22 -6.61 8.94 1.23
N ALA A 23 -7.38 9.09 2.32
CA ALA A 23 -8.72 8.53 2.43
C ALA A 23 -9.67 9.04 1.32
N GLU A 24 -9.59 10.34 1.00
CA GLU A 24 -10.35 10.95 -0.09
C GLU A 24 -9.96 10.37 -1.45
N GLN A 25 -8.66 10.24 -1.74
CA GLN A 25 -8.19 9.68 -3.01
C GLN A 25 -8.60 8.22 -3.20
N ILE A 26 -8.57 7.41 -2.15
CA ILE A 26 -9.01 6.00 -2.22
C ILE A 26 -10.53 5.84 -2.18
N GLY A 27 -11.29 6.94 -2.01
CA GLY A 27 -12.76 6.91 -1.93
C GLY A 27 -13.32 6.21 -0.69
N LYS A 28 -12.58 6.20 0.44
CA LYS A 28 -12.97 5.52 1.69
C LYS A 28 -13.18 6.52 2.83
N PRO A 29 -14.17 6.34 3.72
CA PRO A 29 -14.26 7.16 4.93
C PRO A 29 -12.98 7.07 5.76
N TYR A 30 -12.43 8.22 6.14
CA TYR A 30 -11.19 8.30 6.92
C TYR A 30 -11.20 7.43 8.19
N PRO A 31 -12.25 7.43 9.04
CA PRO A 31 -12.27 6.58 10.23
C PRO A 31 -12.21 5.09 9.89
N THR A 32 -12.87 4.65 8.81
CA THR A 32 -12.84 3.27 8.35
C THR A 32 -11.44 2.87 7.92
N MET A 33 -10.80 3.69 7.08
CA MET A 33 -9.41 3.45 6.64
C MET A 33 -8.45 3.37 7.85
N MET A 34 -8.58 4.29 8.81
CA MET A 34 -7.71 4.30 10.00
C MET A 34 -7.91 3.07 10.90
N ARG A 35 -9.15 2.53 10.98
CA ARG A 35 -9.41 1.28 11.70
C ARG A 35 -8.78 0.07 11.00
N GLU A 36 -8.92 -0.03 9.69
CA GLU A 36 -8.31 -1.11 8.89
C GLU A 36 -6.77 -1.10 8.93
N LEU A 37 -6.18 0.09 9.09
CA LEU A 37 -4.74 0.29 9.23
C LEU A 37 -4.24 0.17 10.68
N ASN A 38 -5.13 -0.02 11.66
CA ASN A 38 -4.73 -0.14 13.05
C ASN A 38 -4.28 -1.59 13.34
N PRO A 39 -2.98 -1.86 13.58
CA PRO A 39 -2.51 -3.22 13.85
C PRO A 39 -3.04 -3.81 15.18
N TYR A 40 -3.68 -2.98 16.03
CA TYR A 40 -4.26 -3.41 17.30
C TYR A 40 -5.79 -3.67 17.21
N ASP A 41 -6.47 -3.25 16.14
CA ASP A 41 -7.89 -3.58 15.93
C ASP A 41 -7.99 -4.93 15.21
N GLN A 42 -8.12 -6.02 15.98
CA GLN A 42 -8.21 -7.36 15.41
C GLN A 42 -9.51 -7.61 14.60
N SER A 43 -10.53 -6.77 14.79
CA SER A 43 -11.84 -6.88 14.13
C SER A 43 -11.89 -6.22 12.75
N ALA A 44 -10.89 -5.39 12.42
CA ALA A 44 -10.74 -4.76 11.12
C ALA A 44 -9.56 -5.37 10.36
N LYS A 45 -9.67 -5.46 9.03
CA LYS A 45 -8.61 -5.97 8.16
C LYS A 45 -8.42 -5.01 6.98
N LEU A 46 -7.18 -4.77 6.62
CA LEU A 46 -6.85 -4.06 5.39
C LEU A 46 -7.15 -4.96 4.18
N GLY A 47 -8.04 -4.53 3.31
CA GLY A 47 -8.31 -5.21 2.03
C GLY A 47 -7.16 -5.06 1.04
N ALA A 48 -6.94 -6.06 0.18
CA ALA A 48 -5.84 -6.06 -0.79
C ALA A 48 -5.94 -4.92 -1.82
N ASP A 49 -7.13 -4.60 -2.30
CA ASP A 49 -7.33 -3.49 -3.24
C ASP A 49 -7.05 -2.14 -2.57
N THR A 50 -7.46 -1.99 -1.30
CA THR A 50 -7.16 -0.79 -0.51
C THR A 50 -5.64 -0.66 -0.27
N LEU A 51 -4.95 -1.76 0.00
CA LEU A 51 -3.49 -1.78 0.12
C LEU A 51 -2.81 -1.31 -1.18
N LEU A 52 -3.26 -1.82 -2.33
CA LEU A 52 -2.73 -1.40 -3.64
C LEU A 52 -2.97 0.09 -3.89
N GLU A 53 -4.16 0.58 -3.60
CA GLU A 53 -4.48 1.98 -3.85
C GLU A 53 -3.71 2.92 -2.92
N ILE A 54 -3.48 2.53 -1.65
CA ILE A 54 -2.60 3.27 -0.75
C ILE A 54 -1.20 3.38 -1.37
N MET A 55 -0.59 2.28 -1.83
CA MET A 55 0.74 2.32 -2.47
C MET A 55 0.77 3.28 -3.68
N ARG A 56 -0.29 3.29 -4.49
CA ARG A 56 -0.40 4.16 -5.68
C ARG A 56 -0.55 5.63 -5.33
N VAL A 57 -1.35 5.95 -4.31
CA VAL A 57 -1.64 7.32 -3.87
C VAL A 57 -0.44 7.91 -3.14
N THR A 58 0.19 7.14 -2.26
CA THR A 58 1.36 7.59 -1.49
C THR A 58 2.65 7.56 -2.29
N LYS A 59 2.68 6.89 -3.45
CA LYS A 59 3.89 6.61 -4.25
C LYS A 59 4.96 5.89 -3.44
N ASP A 60 4.53 5.06 -2.51
CA ASP A 60 5.39 4.28 -1.62
C ASP A 60 5.07 2.80 -1.82
N ILE A 61 6.08 1.99 -2.13
CA ILE A 61 5.94 0.55 -2.41
C ILE A 61 6.50 -0.32 -1.27
N SER A 62 6.82 0.26 -0.11
CA SER A 62 7.45 -0.44 1.02
C SER A 62 6.70 -1.70 1.45
N ALA A 63 5.36 -1.67 1.40
CA ALA A 63 4.54 -2.83 1.72
C ALA A 63 4.72 -3.98 0.71
N LEU A 64 4.86 -3.66 -0.58
CA LEU A 64 5.12 -4.65 -1.64
C LEU A 64 6.53 -5.23 -1.53
N GLU A 65 7.53 -4.39 -1.25
CA GLU A 65 8.92 -4.83 -1.02
C GLU A 65 9.02 -5.78 0.16
N PHE A 66 8.32 -5.47 1.25
CA PHE A 66 8.24 -6.36 2.41
C PHE A 66 7.57 -7.70 2.06
N MET A 67 6.44 -7.68 1.35
CA MET A 67 5.77 -8.91 0.92
C MET A 67 6.66 -9.77 0.03
N ALA A 68 7.37 -9.16 -0.93
CA ALA A 68 8.30 -9.87 -1.79
C ALA A 68 9.42 -10.54 -0.96
N LYS A 69 10.01 -9.80 -0.02
CA LYS A 69 11.07 -10.31 0.86
C LYS A 69 10.60 -11.48 1.74
N GLU A 70 9.43 -11.38 2.37
CA GLU A 70 8.87 -12.45 3.19
C GLU A 70 8.60 -13.73 2.37
N LEU A 71 8.38 -13.60 1.06
CA LEU A 71 8.14 -14.71 0.14
C LEU A 71 9.40 -15.20 -0.59
N GLY A 72 10.57 -14.60 -0.33
CA GLY A 72 11.82 -14.96 -1.01
C GLY A 72 11.93 -14.46 -2.46
N TYR A 73 11.15 -13.44 -2.83
CA TYR A 73 11.18 -12.79 -4.14
C TYR A 73 11.90 -11.43 -4.09
N GLN A 74 12.34 -10.98 -5.25
CA GLN A 74 12.81 -9.62 -5.48
C GLN A 74 11.89 -8.93 -6.49
N LEU A 75 11.64 -7.63 -6.30
CA LEU A 75 10.90 -6.82 -7.24
C LEU A 75 11.85 -6.27 -8.30
N ALA A 76 11.41 -6.31 -9.56
CA ALA A 76 12.02 -5.56 -10.64
C ALA A 76 10.97 -4.61 -11.22
N PRO A 77 11.28 -3.32 -11.44
CA PRO A 77 10.35 -2.42 -12.09
C PRO A 77 10.03 -2.94 -13.50
N MET A 78 8.78 -2.77 -13.94
CA MET A 78 8.46 -3.00 -15.34
C MET A 78 9.27 -2.02 -16.18
N ASP A 79 9.98 -2.54 -17.18
CA ASP A 79 10.71 -1.73 -18.15
C ASP A 79 9.75 -0.68 -18.71
N ALA A 80 10.12 0.61 -18.72
CA ALA A 80 9.21 1.71 -19.05
C ALA A 80 8.52 1.54 -20.42
N ARG A 81 9.13 0.75 -21.31
CA ARG A 81 8.60 0.36 -22.63
C ARG A 81 7.40 -0.59 -22.57
N ARG A 82 7.30 -1.45 -21.56
CA ARG A 82 6.16 -2.37 -21.38
C ARG A 82 4.98 -1.68 -20.68
N ALA A 83 5.24 -0.67 -19.86
CA ALA A 83 4.20 0.09 -19.16
C ALA A 83 3.43 1.06 -20.10
N SER A 84 4.02 1.45 -21.23
CA SER A 84 3.41 2.35 -22.22
C SER A 84 2.54 1.63 -23.27
N GLY A 85 2.39 0.30 -23.20
CA GLY A 85 1.60 -0.45 -24.18
C GLY A 85 2.15 -0.42 -25.62
N LEU A 86 3.37 0.08 -25.81
CA LEU A 86 4.06 0.02 -27.09
C LEU A 86 4.69 -1.39 -27.22
N GLY A 87 4.11 -2.16 -28.14
CA GLY A 87 4.35 -3.59 -28.31
C GLY A 87 5.80 -3.98 -28.56
N ILE A 88 6.07 -5.26 -28.32
CA ILE A 88 7.20 -5.96 -28.91
C ILE A 88 6.61 -6.70 -30.12
N ASP A 89 7.04 -6.29 -31.31
CA ASP A 89 6.98 -7.10 -32.53
C ASP A 89 8.03 -8.22 -32.46
#